data_AF-A0A1H0JXC4-F1
#
_entry.id   AF-A0A1H0JXC4-F1
#
_cell.length_a   1.000
_cell.length_b   1.000
_cell.length_c   1.000
_cell.angle_alpha   90.00
_cell.angle_beta   90.00
_cell.angle_gamma   90.00
#
_symmetry.space_group_name_H-M   'P 1'
#
loop_
_entity.id
_entity.type
_entity.pdbx_description
1 polymer ?
#
loop_
_entity_poly.entity_id
_entity_poly.type
_entity_poly.pdbx_seq_one_letter_code
_entity_poly.pdbx_strand_id
1 'polypeptide(L)' 'MIVFDLNRNDADALLQHAKEFTPQTGDAREDARLRDALLELRVALVSHLEEPDSSSNSKSGRQM' A
#
# COMPACT_ATOMS: atom_id res chain seq x y z
N MET A 1 -3.68 -4.11 10.74
CA MET A 1 -3.92 -3.17 9.63
C MET A 1 -2.67 -2.35 9.47
N ILE A 2 -2.02 -2.43 8.30
CA ILE A 2 -0.81 -1.67 8.01
C ILE A 2 -1.26 -0.28 7.59
N VAL A 3 -0.71 0.76 8.23
CA VAL A 3 -0.96 2.16 7.88
C VAL A 3 0.31 2.69 7.24
N PHE A 4 0.21 3.22 6.03
CA PHE A 4 1.33 3.82 5.33
C PHE A 4 1.30 5.33 5.49
N ASP A 5 2.44 5.92 5.81
CA ASP A 5 2.66 7.36 5.70
C ASP A 5 3.50 7.61 4.43
N LEU A 6 2.96 7.20 3.28
CA LEU A 6 3.61 7.29 1.97
C LEU A 6 2.85 8.27 1.09
N ASN A 7 3.61 9.10 0.37
CA ASN A 7 3.04 9.91 -0.70
C ASN A 7 2.56 9.01 -1.83
N ARG A 8 1.56 9.46 -2.61
CA ARG A 8 0.96 8.69 -3.69
C ARG A 8 1.97 8.13 -4.71
N ASN A 9 2.99 8.90 -5.07
CA ASN A 9 4.07 8.48 -5.98
C ASN A 9 4.92 7.35 -5.37
N ASP A 10 5.32 7.48 -4.10
CA ASP A 10 6.11 6.46 -3.42
C ASP A 10 5.29 5.16 -3.23
N ALA A 11 4.00 5.29 -2.89
CA ALA A 11 3.09 4.17 -2.79
C ALA A 11 2.86 3.47 -4.14
N ASP A 12 2.76 4.22 -5.24
CA ASP A 12 2.63 3.66 -6.60
C ASP A 12 3.92 2.94 -7.04
N ALA A 13 5.08 3.56 -6.81
CA ALA A 13 6.38 2.95 -7.07
C ALA A 13 6.59 1.65 -6.28
N LEU A 14 6.20 1.65 -5.00
CA LEU A 14 6.27 0.46 -4.15
C LEU A 14 5.28 -0.63 -4.60
N LEU A 15 4.08 -0.23 -5.03
CA LEU A 15 3.08 -1.16 -5.57
C LEU A 15 3.59 -1.83 -6.86
N GLN A 16 4.21 -1.07 -7.75
CA GLN A 16 4.79 -1.60 -8.99
C GLN A 16 5.95 -2.56 -8.68
N HIS A 17 6.83 -2.20 -7.74
CA HIS A 17 7.91 -3.07 -7.30
C HIS A 17 7.36 -4.38 -6.69
N ALA A 18 6.35 -4.28 -5.82
CA ALA A 18 5.72 -5.44 -5.22
C ALA A 18 5.06 -6.34 -6.28
N LYS A 19 4.61 -5.81 -7.43
CA LYS A 19 4.04 -6.55 -8.57
C LYS A 19 5.08 -7.32 -9.37
N GLU A 20 6.22 -6.69 -9.66
CA GLU A 20 7.29 -7.25 -10.50
C GLU A 20 8.24 -8.17 -9.72
N PHE A 21 8.38 -7.93 -8.42
CA PHE A 21 9.27 -8.72 -7.58
C PHE A 21 8.74 -10.15 -7.42
N THR A 22 9.56 -11.11 -7.86
CA THR A 22 9.32 -12.54 -7.67
C THR A 22 10.34 -13.07 -6.67
N PRO A 23 9.93 -13.54 -5.47
CA PRO A 23 10.86 -14.11 -4.52
C PRO A 23 11.51 -15.37 -5.12
N GLN A 24 12.84 -15.41 -5.06
CA GLN A 24 13.67 -16.53 -5.51
C GLN A 24 14.77 -16.75 -4.47
N THR A 25 14.35 -17.11 -3.26
CA THR A 25 15.27 -17.34 -2.14
C THR A 25 15.93 -18.71 -2.18
N GLY A 26 15.39 -19.62 -3.00
CA GLY A 26 15.83 -21.01 -3.09
C GLY A 26 15.20 -21.93 -2.03
N ASP A 27 14.38 -21.38 -1.13
CA ASP A 27 13.54 -22.14 -0.21
C ASP A 27 12.07 -21.93 -0.58
N ALA A 28 11.42 -23.00 -1.06
CA ALA A 28 10.01 -22.97 -1.48
C ALA A 28 9.04 -22.55 -0.36
N ARG A 29 9.37 -22.82 0.91
CA ARG A 29 8.54 -22.39 2.04
C ARG A 29 8.68 -20.89 2.28
N GLU A 30 9.90 -20.38 2.18
CA GLU A 30 10.17 -18.96 2.34
C GLU A 30 9.58 -18.16 1.17
N ASP A 31 9.76 -18.65 -0.05
CA ASP A 31 9.15 -18.06 -1.25
C ASP A 31 7.61 -18.02 -1.13
N ALA A 32 6.98 -19.06 -0.57
CA ALA A 32 5.55 -19.05 -0.31
C ALA A 32 5.14 -17.96 0.70
N ARG A 33 5.85 -17.86 1.83
CA ARG A 33 5.57 -16.81 2.83
C ARG A 33 5.78 -15.40 2.27
N LEU A 34 6.85 -15.19 1.51
CA LEU A 34 7.15 -13.90 0.89
C LEU A 34 6.10 -13.51 -0.14
N ARG A 35 5.63 -14.46 -0.97
CA ARG A 35 4.51 -14.20 -1.88
C ARG A 35 3.25 -13.79 -1.13
N ASP A 36 2.91 -14.49 -0.04
CA ASP A 36 1.71 -14.18 0.74
C ASP A 36 1.84 -12.79 1.39
N ALA A 37 3.00 -12.47 1.94
CA ALA A 37 3.29 -11.13 2.49
C ALA A 37 3.24 -10.03 1.41
N LEU A 38 3.75 -10.28 0.21
CA LEU A 38 3.67 -9.34 -0.92
C LEU A 38 2.23 -9.13 -1.38
N LEU A 39 1.39 -10.17 -1.35
CA LEU A 39 -0.03 -10.03 -1.65
C LEU A 39 -0.74 -9.15 -0.63
N GLU A 40 -0.49 -9.36 0.66
CA GLU A 40 -1.05 -8.52 1.73
C GLU A 40 -0.57 -7.07 1.62
N LEU A 41 0.72 -6.86 1.31
CA LEU A 41 1.31 -5.55 1.07
C LEU A 41 0.63 -4.84 -0.12
N ARG A 42 0.40 -5.54 -1.23
CA ARG A 42 -0.28 -4.98 -2.41
C ARG A 42 -1.70 -4.54 -2.07
N VAL A 43 -2.46 -5.36 -1.34
CA VAL A 43 -3.85 -5.03 -0.93
C VAL A 43 -3.86 -3.79 -0.05
N ALA A 44 -2.94 -3.70 0.90
CA ALA A 44 -2.82 -2.55 1.78
C ALA A 44 -2.41 -1.27 1.02
N LEU A 45 -1.49 -1.37 0.05
CA LEU A 45 -1.08 -0.25 -0.80
C LEU A 45 -2.20 0.24 -1.72
N VAL A 46 -2.97 -0.68 -2.32
CA VAL A 46 -4.15 -0.31 -3.12
C VAL A 46 -5.17 0.41 -2.25
N SER A 47 -5.43 -0.11 -1.05
CA SER A 47 -6.36 0.54 -0.10
C SER A 47 -5.89 1.94 0.30
N HIS A 48 -4.58 2.13 0.52
CA HIS A 48 -3.97 3.45 0.81
C HIS A 48 -4.08 4.44 -0.35
N LEU A 49 -3.94 3.96 -1.59
CA LEU A 49 -4.09 4.80 -2.80
C LEU A 49 -5.56 5.12 -3.13
N GLU A 50 -6.47 4.24 -2.73
CA GLU A 50 -7.92 4.39 -2.86
C GLU A 50 -8.53 5.24 -1.75
N GLU A 51 -7.91 5.28 -0.56
CA GLU A 51 -8.27 6.24 0.48
C GLU A 51 -8.08 7.65 -0.09
N PRO A 52 -9.19 8.38 -0.37
CA PRO A 52 -9.06 9.76 -0.78
C PRO A 52 -8.45 10.47 0.41
N ASP A 53 -7.28 11.07 0.19
CA ASP A 53 -6.60 12.00 1.09
C ASP A 53 -7.64 12.72 1.95
N SER A 54 -7.89 12.19 3.16
CA SER A 54 -8.97 12.69 4.00
C SER A 54 -8.60 14.04 4.63
N SER A 55 -7.46 14.60 4.23
CA SER A 55 -7.09 16.00 4.42
C SER A 55 -7.98 17.03 3.69
N SER A 56 -9.00 16.61 2.94
CA SER A 56 -9.91 17.56 2.24
C SER A 56 -11.23 17.88 2.96
N ASN A 57 -11.43 17.52 4.24
CA ASN A 57 -12.69 17.88 4.92
C ASN A 57 -12.51 18.40 6.35
N SER A 58 -11.95 19.60 6.49
CA SER A 58 -12.45 20.52 7.52
C SER A 58 -13.37 21.53 6.84
N LYS A 59 -14.68 21.26 6.89
CA LYS A 59 -15.71 22.29 6.70
C LYS A 59 -15.45 23.40 7.72
N SER A 60 -14.74 24.45 7.33
CA SER A 60 -14.67 25.66 8.12
C SER A 60 -15.85 26.57 7.78
N GLY A 61 -16.76 26.71 8.73
CA GLY A 61 -17.52 27.94 8.93
C GLY A 61 -18.79 28.14 8.11
N ARG A 62 -19.89 27.52 8.55
CA ARG A 62 -21.21 28.17 8.45
C ARG A 62 -21.37 29.09 9.66
N GLN A 63 -21.25 30.40 9.48
CA GLN A 63 -21.68 31.42 10.45
C GLN A 63 -22.00 32.70 9.65
N MET A 64 -23.27 32.91 9.30
CA MET A 64 -24.26 33.78 9.98
C MET A 64 -23.86 35.25 9.94
#